data_AF-A0A3Q7NH94-F1
#
_entry.id   AF-A0A3Q7NH94-F1
#
_cell.length_a   1.000
_cell.length_b   1.000
_cell.length_c   1.000
_cell.angle_alpha   90.00
_cell.angle_beta   90.00
_cell.angle_gamma   90.00
#
_symmetry.space_group_name_H-M   'P 1'
#
loop_
_entity.id
_entity.type
_entity.pdbx_description
1 polymer ?
#
loop_
_entity_poly.entity_id
_entity_poly.type
_entity_poly.pdbx_seq_one_letter_code
_entity_poly.pdbx_strand_id
1 'polypeptide(L)'
;MSKNKGHSSKQDNLAVTAVALQDHILQDLQLRNLSIAEHSKTKVQKRENRSKSLKRNTKAVIDTGLKKTIQGPRVEDPEKEYVLDPRPPPLTLAQKLGLFEPPPPPLSSDEWENVKQRSIRQGDSVQPCPICKEEFELRPQVLLSCSHVFHRACLQAFEKFTNKKTCPLCRKNQYQTRVIHDGARLFKIKCATRVQACWRAHVVRKWYQDLRRKVPPTDAKLRRKFFEEKFTEINHRILCSYNTDIEDLFWEIDHCLATNRSVLQQLEDRCGRELTEDDWEKIQIQPASLLARSLESTTEQKKR
;
A
#
# COMPACT_ATOMS: atom_id res chain seq x y z
N MET A 1 -40.25 54.84 70.90
CA MET A 1 -39.13 54.95 69.94
C MET A 1 -39.20 53.80 68.95
N SER A 2 -39.57 54.12 67.71
CA SER A 2 -39.62 53.21 66.57
C SER A 2 -38.20 52.86 66.11
N LYS A 3 -37.88 51.57 65.94
CA LYS A 3 -36.70 51.12 65.19
C LYS A 3 -37.00 49.88 64.34
N ASN A 4 -37.18 50.16 63.06
CA ASN A 4 -37.11 49.37 61.83
C ASN A 4 -36.71 47.88 61.94
N LYS A 5 -37.67 47.00 61.58
CA LYS A 5 -37.40 45.63 61.13
C LYS A 5 -36.89 45.68 59.68
N GLY A 6 -35.64 45.25 59.48
CA GLY A 6 -34.99 45.23 58.17
C GLY A 6 -35.67 44.29 57.19
N HIS A 7 -36.26 44.86 56.14
CA HIS A 7 -36.44 44.22 54.85
C HIS A 7 -35.11 44.29 54.10
N SER A 8 -34.33 43.20 54.00
CA SER A 8 -33.08 43.24 53.22
C SER A 8 -32.84 42.02 52.32
N SER A 9 -33.37 40.84 52.62
CA SER A 9 -33.01 39.63 51.85
C SER A 9 -33.70 39.46 50.49
N LYS A 10 -34.72 40.27 50.17
CA LYS A 10 -35.44 40.19 48.88
C LYS A 10 -34.83 41.10 47.80
N GLN A 11 -34.18 42.21 48.18
CA GLN A 11 -33.59 43.16 47.23
C GLN A 11 -32.26 42.65 46.65
N ASP A 12 -31.46 41.93 47.44
CA ASP A 12 -30.17 41.38 46.99
C ASP A 12 -30.33 40.36 45.85
N ASN A 13 -31.43 39.61 45.84
CA ASN A 13 -31.74 38.66 44.76
C ASN A 13 -32.25 39.34 43.48
N LEU A 14 -32.87 40.53 43.58
CA LEU A 14 -33.40 41.27 42.44
C LEU A 14 -32.29 41.86 41.57
N ALA A 15 -31.21 42.37 42.19
CA ALA A 15 -30.06 42.87 41.45
C ALA A 15 -29.34 41.74 40.69
N VAL A 16 -29.12 40.59 41.35
CA VAL A 16 -28.46 39.43 40.73
C VAL A 16 -29.31 38.84 39.60
N THR A 17 -30.63 38.75 39.77
CA THR A 17 -31.54 38.27 38.72
C THR A 17 -31.63 39.24 37.54
N ALA A 18 -31.67 40.56 37.78
CA ALA A 18 -31.65 41.56 36.72
C ALA A 18 -30.35 41.54 35.91
N VAL A 19 -29.19 41.44 36.58
CA VAL A 19 -27.88 41.30 35.93
C VAL A 19 -27.78 39.99 35.15
N ALA A 20 -28.27 38.89 35.72
CA ALA A 20 -28.31 37.60 35.03
C ALA A 20 -29.17 37.66 33.76
N LEU A 21 -30.31 38.35 33.82
CA LEU A 21 -31.23 38.51 32.69
C LEU A 21 -30.63 39.38 31.58
N GLN A 22 -29.97 40.49 31.93
CA GLN A 22 -29.26 41.35 30.98
C GLN A 22 -28.09 40.60 30.30
N ASP A 23 -27.28 39.87 31.06
CA ASP A 23 -26.17 39.06 30.52
C ASP A 23 -26.70 37.97 29.57
N HIS A 24 -27.82 37.32 29.91
CA HIS A 24 -28.45 36.32 29.05
C HIS A 24 -28.93 36.91 27.72
N ILE A 25 -29.64 38.04 27.74
CA ILE A 25 -30.12 38.72 26.53
C ILE A 25 -28.95 39.17 25.65
N LEU A 26 -27.87 39.69 26.25
CA LEU A 26 -26.66 40.08 25.50
C LEU A 26 -25.93 38.90 24.87
N GLN A 27 -25.90 37.75 25.53
CA GLN A 27 -25.30 36.52 25.00
C GLN A 27 -26.16 35.88 23.90
N ASP A 28 -27.48 35.86 24.07
CA ASP A 28 -28.42 35.30 23.09
C ASP A 28 -28.45 36.11 21.78
N LEU A 29 -28.38 37.44 21.89
CA LEU A 29 -28.28 38.35 20.74
C LEU A 29 -26.86 38.48 20.16
N GLN A 30 -25.86 37.76 20.71
CA GLN A 30 -24.45 37.83 20.31
C GLN A 30 -23.82 39.25 20.38
N LEU A 31 -24.39 40.16 21.19
CA LEU A 31 -23.98 41.58 21.28
C LEU A 31 -22.73 41.82 22.13
N ARG A 32 -22.11 40.76 22.67
CA ARG A 32 -20.96 40.84 23.59
C ARG A 32 -19.71 41.48 22.97
N ASN A 33 -19.64 41.59 21.64
CA ASN A 33 -18.54 42.22 20.92
C ASN A 33 -18.65 43.76 20.86
N LEU A 34 -19.64 44.37 21.51
CA LEU A 34 -19.87 45.82 21.52
C LEU A 34 -19.62 46.49 22.89
N SER A 35 -19.34 45.73 23.96
CA SER A 35 -19.08 46.34 25.28
C SER A 35 -17.61 46.78 25.42
N ILE A 36 -17.40 48.09 25.31
CA ILE A 36 -16.18 48.82 25.67
C ILE A 36 -15.95 48.69 27.18
N ALA A 37 -15.05 47.78 27.59
CA ALA A 37 -14.25 47.85 28.81
C ALA A 37 -13.33 46.62 28.88
N GLU A 38 -12.18 46.68 28.21
CA GLU A 38 -11.10 45.73 28.44
C GLU A 38 -10.42 46.06 29.77
N HIS A 39 -10.52 45.13 30.73
CA HIS A 39 -9.63 45.10 31.89
C HIS A 39 -8.82 43.81 31.82
N SER A 40 -7.55 43.99 31.48
CA SER A 40 -6.51 42.99 31.31
C SER A 40 -6.44 42.00 32.49
N LYS A 41 -6.66 40.71 32.21
CA LYS A 41 -6.34 39.63 33.17
C LYS A 41 -4.96 39.04 32.88
N THR A 42 -4.09 39.22 33.86
CA THR A 42 -2.73 38.72 34.02
C THR A 42 -2.68 37.19 33.88
N LYS A 43 -1.87 36.70 32.94
CA LYS A 43 -1.63 35.26 32.71
C LYS A 43 -0.47 34.79 33.59
N VAL A 44 -0.75 34.02 34.63
CA VAL A 44 0.26 33.29 35.41
C VAL A 44 0.54 31.96 34.71
N GLN A 45 1.76 31.80 34.18
CA GLN A 45 2.27 30.54 33.64
C GLN A 45 2.74 29.63 34.78
N LYS A 46 2.15 28.45 34.92
CA LYS A 46 2.65 27.38 35.80
C LYS A 46 3.48 26.40 34.98
N ARG A 47 4.79 26.40 35.19
CA ARG A 47 5.77 25.50 34.56
C ARG A 47 6.00 24.32 35.50
N GLU A 48 5.59 23.12 35.14
CA GLU A 48 5.89 21.90 35.91
C GLU A 48 7.00 21.10 35.21
N ASN A 49 8.18 21.10 35.83
CA ASN A 49 9.30 20.25 35.47
C ASN A 49 9.12 18.87 36.11
N ARG A 50 9.24 17.79 35.33
CA ARG A 50 9.40 16.43 35.86
C ARG A 50 10.55 15.73 35.14
N SER A 51 11.63 15.49 35.88
CA SER A 51 12.85 14.82 35.47
C SER A 51 12.62 13.32 35.24
N LYS A 52 13.10 12.79 34.10
CA LYS A 52 13.15 11.35 33.83
C LYS A 52 14.53 10.83 34.20
N SER A 53 14.57 9.98 35.23
CA SER A 53 15.73 9.19 35.62
C SER A 53 15.90 8.01 34.65
N LEU A 54 17.08 7.91 34.03
CA LEU A 54 17.50 6.79 33.19
C LEU A 54 18.09 5.69 34.08
N LYS A 55 17.43 4.53 34.15
CA LYS A 55 18.04 3.31 34.70
C LYS A 55 18.55 2.43 33.57
N ARG A 56 19.87 2.28 33.55
CA ARG A 56 20.71 1.38 32.75
C ARG A 56 20.64 -0.01 33.37
N ASN A 57 20.33 -1.04 32.60
CA ASN A 57 20.65 -2.45 32.89
C ASN A 57 20.54 -3.28 31.60
N THR A 58 21.68 -3.52 30.95
CA THR A 58 21.83 -4.41 29.80
C THR A 58 22.13 -5.83 30.26
N LYS A 59 21.35 -6.81 29.79
CA LYS A 59 21.74 -8.23 29.77
C LYS A 59 21.61 -8.75 28.34
N ALA A 60 22.66 -9.42 27.86
CA ALA A 60 22.73 -10.03 26.53
C ALA A 60 21.77 -11.22 26.44
N VAL A 61 21.02 -11.31 25.34
CA VAL A 61 20.09 -12.41 25.03
C VAL A 61 20.34 -12.85 23.59
N ILE A 62 20.44 -14.16 23.41
CA ILE A 62 20.86 -14.87 22.21
C ILE A 62 19.67 -14.95 21.23
N ASP A 63 19.95 -14.72 19.94
CA ASP A 63 18.98 -14.65 18.85
C ASP A 63 18.31 -16.00 18.58
N THR A 64 17.02 -16.10 18.91
CA THR A 64 16.14 -17.18 18.45
C THR A 64 15.03 -16.52 17.65
N GLY A 65 15.09 -16.66 16.33
CA GLY A 65 14.32 -15.92 15.31
C GLY A 65 12.80 -16.09 15.30
N LEU A 66 12.12 -15.96 16.44
CA LEU A 66 10.67 -15.95 16.58
C LEU A 66 10.24 -14.57 17.13
N LYS A 67 9.83 -13.68 16.22
CA LYS A 67 9.37 -12.32 16.56
C LYS A 67 8.12 -12.37 17.45
N LYS A 68 8.27 -12.22 18.76
CA LYS A 68 7.20 -11.75 19.65
C LYS A 68 6.96 -10.27 19.37
N THR A 69 5.73 -9.91 19.01
CA THR A 69 5.27 -8.54 18.84
C THR A 69 5.48 -7.75 20.12
N ILE A 70 6.43 -6.81 20.09
CA ILE A 70 6.57 -5.74 21.07
C ILE A 70 5.29 -4.90 20.97
N GLN A 71 4.53 -4.82 22.07
CA GLN A 71 3.47 -3.83 22.21
C GLN A 71 4.15 -2.45 22.19
N GLY A 72 4.09 -1.79 21.04
CA GLY A 72 4.42 -0.38 20.91
C GLY A 72 3.48 0.48 21.78
N PRO A 73 3.77 1.80 21.90
CA PRO A 73 2.89 2.73 22.61
C PRO A 73 1.46 2.55 22.09
N ARG A 74 0.45 2.50 22.98
CA ARG A 74 -0.97 2.45 22.62
C ARG A 74 -1.26 3.53 21.59
N VAL A 75 -1.24 3.16 20.31
CA VAL A 75 -1.80 3.97 19.24
C VAL A 75 -3.28 4.01 19.55
N GLU A 76 -3.82 5.21 19.76
CA GLU A 76 -5.26 5.38 19.91
C GLU A 76 -5.94 4.71 18.72
N ASP A 77 -6.95 3.89 19.01
CA ASP A 77 -7.63 3.04 18.03
C ASP A 77 -8.11 3.91 16.85
N PRO A 78 -7.65 3.68 15.60
CA PRO A 78 -8.02 4.51 14.47
C PRO A 78 -9.52 4.44 14.14
N GLU A 79 -10.26 3.55 14.81
CA GLU A 79 -11.72 3.36 14.70
C GLU A 79 -12.50 4.04 15.85
N LYS A 80 -11.87 4.91 16.66
CA LYS A 80 -12.53 5.57 17.79
C LYS A 80 -13.59 6.57 17.33
N GLU A 81 -14.84 6.24 17.63
CA GLU A 81 -16.00 7.08 17.35
C GLU A 81 -15.96 8.39 18.16
N TYR A 82 -16.32 9.49 17.51
CA TYR A 82 -16.37 10.81 18.14
C TYR A 82 -17.60 11.59 17.70
N VAL A 83 -18.09 12.45 18.60
CA VAL A 83 -19.21 13.37 18.36
C VAL A 83 -18.71 14.55 17.53
N LEU A 84 -19.41 14.88 16.44
CA LEU A 84 -19.04 15.99 15.56
C LEU A 84 -19.57 17.34 16.05
N ASP A 85 -20.66 17.36 16.81
CA ASP A 85 -21.27 18.61 17.23
C ASP A 85 -20.42 19.37 18.25
N PRO A 86 -20.34 20.72 18.12
CA PRO A 86 -19.61 21.54 19.06
C PRO A 86 -20.19 21.40 20.47
N ARG A 87 -19.32 21.43 21.48
CA ARG A 87 -19.77 21.41 22.87
C ARG A 87 -20.68 22.63 23.11
N PRO A 88 -21.84 22.45 23.77
CA PRO A 88 -22.74 23.56 24.04
C PRO A 88 -22.03 24.62 24.89
N PRO A 89 -22.33 25.92 24.68
CA PRO A 89 -21.78 26.99 25.51
C PRO A 89 -22.15 26.77 26.97
N PRO A 90 -21.30 27.21 27.92
CA PRO A 90 -21.60 27.07 29.35
C PRO A 90 -22.90 27.80 29.69
N LEU A 91 -23.71 27.19 30.55
CA LEU A 91 -25.00 27.75 30.96
C LEU A 91 -24.83 29.14 31.57
N THR A 92 -25.66 30.06 31.11
CA THR A 92 -25.73 31.44 31.63
C THR A 92 -26.21 31.45 33.08
N LEU A 93 -25.88 32.50 33.83
CA LEU A 93 -26.36 32.63 35.22
C LEU A 93 -27.90 32.62 35.28
N ALA A 94 -28.58 33.23 34.29
CA ALA A 94 -30.04 33.21 34.22
C ALA A 94 -30.62 31.81 34.04
N GLN A 95 -30.01 30.98 33.20
CA GLN A 95 -30.39 29.57 33.03
C GLN A 95 -30.14 28.75 34.31
N LYS A 96 -29.04 29.03 35.03
CA LYS A 96 -28.77 28.37 36.32
C LYS A 96 -29.76 28.78 37.42
N LEU A 97 -30.27 30.01 37.36
CA LEU A 97 -31.30 30.52 38.26
C LEU A 97 -32.72 30.12 37.85
N GLY A 98 -32.89 29.37 36.75
CA GLY A 98 -34.19 28.91 36.27
C GLY A 98 -35.07 30.00 35.65
N LEU A 99 -34.49 31.17 35.31
CA LEU A 99 -35.22 32.25 34.62
C LEU A 99 -35.47 31.92 33.13
N PHE A 100 -34.63 31.07 32.55
CA PHE A 100 -34.76 30.55 31.19
C PHE A 100 -34.51 29.04 31.21
N GLU A 101 -35.21 28.30 30.34
CA GLU A 101 -34.99 26.87 30.18
C GLU A 101 -33.56 26.60 29.66
N PRO A 102 -32.78 25.72 30.33
CA PRO A 102 -31.49 25.29 29.82
C PRO A 102 -31.65 24.59 28.46
N PRO A 103 -30.70 24.77 27.51
CA PRO A 103 -30.70 24.02 26.27
C PRO A 103 -30.67 22.51 26.56
N PRO A 104 -31.32 21.69 25.71
CA PRO A 104 -31.37 20.25 25.92
C PRO A 104 -29.94 19.68 25.99
N PRO A 105 -29.65 18.83 26.98
CA PRO A 105 -28.31 18.30 27.16
C PRO A 105 -27.88 17.45 25.94
N PRO A 106 -26.56 17.39 25.66
CA PRO A 106 -26.05 16.44 24.68
C PRO A 106 -26.38 15.02 25.12
N LEU A 107 -26.62 14.13 24.15
CA LEU A 107 -26.92 12.73 24.44
C LEU A 107 -25.77 12.10 25.20
N SER A 108 -26.10 11.30 26.21
CA SER A 108 -25.12 10.54 26.99
C SER A 108 -24.47 9.44 26.14
N SER A 109 -23.33 8.91 26.60
CA SER A 109 -22.67 7.80 25.91
C SER A 109 -23.57 6.56 25.79
N ASP A 110 -24.38 6.28 26.83
CA ASP A 110 -25.28 5.13 26.87
C ASP A 110 -26.47 5.30 25.92
N GLU A 111 -26.99 6.53 25.81
CA GLU A 111 -28.01 6.86 24.82
C GLU A 111 -27.50 6.67 23.39
N TRP A 112 -26.26 7.07 23.12
CA TRP A 112 -25.63 6.83 21.82
C TRP A 112 -25.44 5.35 21.53
N GLU A 113 -25.09 4.54 22.52
CA GLU A 113 -25.01 3.09 22.34
C GLU A 113 -26.39 2.52 21.97
N ASN A 114 -27.46 2.97 22.63
CA ASN A 114 -28.82 2.57 22.27
C ASN A 114 -29.21 2.99 20.84
N VAL A 115 -28.83 4.19 20.40
CA VAL A 115 -29.05 4.66 19.02
C VAL A 115 -28.26 3.79 18.03
N LYS A 116 -27.01 3.45 18.36
CA LYS A 116 -26.16 2.58 17.54
C LYS A 116 -26.75 1.17 17.43
N GLN A 117 -27.19 0.59 18.55
CA GLN A 117 -27.84 -0.71 18.56
C GLN A 117 -29.12 -0.73 17.71
N ARG A 118 -29.90 0.36 17.72
CA ARG A 118 -31.07 0.48 16.84
C ARG A 118 -30.68 0.46 15.36
N SER A 119 -29.66 1.24 15.00
CA SER A 119 -29.16 1.30 13.62
C SER A 119 -28.59 -0.04 13.15
N ILE A 120 -27.87 -0.77 14.02
CA ILE A 120 -27.37 -2.12 13.75
C ILE A 120 -28.52 -3.10 13.49
N ARG A 121 -29.59 -3.05 14.31
CA ARG A 121 -30.78 -3.91 14.13
C ARG A 121 -31.51 -3.62 12.82
N GLN A 122 -31.55 -2.36 12.40
CA GLN A 122 -32.12 -1.94 11.12
C GLN A 122 -31.22 -2.27 9.93
N GLY A 123 -29.92 -2.47 10.17
CA GLY A 123 -28.94 -2.76 9.15
C GLY A 123 -28.61 -1.54 8.28
N ASP A 124 -28.72 -0.32 8.82
CA ASP A 124 -28.54 0.91 8.03
C ASP A 124 -27.16 0.99 7.38
N SER A 125 -26.12 0.52 8.08
CA SER A 125 -24.74 0.49 7.57
C SER A 125 -24.50 -0.57 6.48
N VAL A 126 -25.44 -1.50 6.27
CA VAL A 126 -25.41 -2.50 5.19
C VAL A 126 -26.07 -1.93 3.92
N GLN A 127 -27.12 -1.12 4.11
CA GLN A 127 -27.83 -0.47 3.01
C GLN A 127 -26.99 0.67 2.42
N PRO A 128 -27.19 1.03 1.13
CA PRO A 128 -26.50 2.17 0.54
C PRO A 128 -26.94 3.48 1.19
N CYS A 129 -26.10 4.51 1.11
CA CYS A 129 -26.42 5.83 1.64
C CYS A 129 -27.69 6.38 0.97
N PRO A 130 -28.71 6.82 1.73
CA PRO A 130 -29.98 7.28 1.13
C PRO A 130 -29.87 8.54 0.26
N ILE A 131 -28.79 9.32 0.40
CA ILE A 131 -28.59 10.56 -0.36
C ILE A 131 -27.95 10.27 -1.74
N CYS A 132 -26.81 9.57 -1.77
CA CYS A 132 -26.08 9.30 -3.02
C CYS A 132 -26.37 7.91 -3.63
N LYS A 133 -27.05 7.03 -2.90
CA LYS A 133 -27.35 5.63 -3.29
C LYS A 133 -26.12 4.74 -3.50
N GLU A 134 -24.98 5.11 -2.94
CA GLU A 134 -23.73 4.33 -3.00
C GLU A 134 -23.48 3.58 -1.68
N GLU A 135 -22.76 2.45 -1.73
CA GLU A 135 -22.27 1.76 -0.54
C GLU A 135 -21.35 2.67 0.29
N PHE A 136 -21.29 2.41 1.60
CA PHE A 136 -20.46 3.23 2.48
C PHE A 136 -18.96 3.03 2.31
N GLU A 137 -18.54 1.80 1.95
CA GLU A 137 -17.14 1.44 1.73
C GLU A 137 -16.23 1.94 2.86
N LEU A 138 -15.08 2.55 2.53
CA LEU A 138 -14.13 3.13 3.48
C LEU A 138 -14.44 4.61 3.82
N ARG A 139 -15.53 5.18 3.29
CA ARG A 139 -15.83 6.60 3.49
C ARG A 139 -16.39 6.83 4.91
N PRO A 140 -16.08 7.99 5.52
CA PRO A 140 -16.56 8.30 6.87
C PRO A 140 -18.08 8.38 6.91
N GLN A 141 -18.67 7.64 7.86
CA GLN A 141 -20.10 7.59 8.10
C GLN A 141 -20.48 8.40 9.33
N VAL A 142 -21.70 8.92 9.33
CA VAL A 142 -22.26 9.65 10.45
C VAL A 142 -23.59 9.01 10.85
N LEU A 143 -23.74 8.75 12.14
CA LEU A 143 -24.96 8.33 12.80
C LEU A 143 -25.62 9.54 13.45
N LEU A 144 -26.92 9.69 13.19
CA LEU A 144 -27.72 10.75 13.76
C LEU A 144 -28.42 10.27 15.04
N SER A 145 -28.80 11.20 15.92
CA SER A 145 -29.63 10.91 17.10
C SER A 145 -30.99 10.28 16.76
N CYS A 146 -31.43 10.40 15.50
CA CYS A 146 -32.62 9.73 14.96
C CYS A 146 -32.34 8.34 14.35
N SER A 147 -31.20 7.72 14.68
CA SER A 147 -30.69 6.42 14.22
C SER A 147 -30.38 6.25 12.74
N HIS A 148 -30.58 7.26 11.90
CA HIS A 148 -30.23 7.18 10.47
C HIS A 148 -28.73 7.39 10.21
N VAL A 149 -28.22 6.72 9.17
CA VAL A 149 -26.80 6.74 8.78
C VAL A 149 -26.61 7.34 7.39
N PHE A 150 -25.59 8.19 7.24
CA PHE A 150 -25.23 8.83 5.97
C PHE A 150 -23.70 8.93 5.80
N HIS A 151 -23.20 9.18 4.59
CA HIS A 151 -21.82 9.65 4.44
C HIS A 151 -21.70 11.05 5.05
N ARG A 152 -20.58 11.32 5.72
CA ARG A 152 -20.29 12.65 6.27
C ARG A 152 -20.40 13.75 5.21
N ALA A 153 -19.84 13.50 4.03
CA ALA A 153 -19.87 14.45 2.92
C ALA A 153 -21.30 14.69 2.39
N CYS A 154 -22.10 13.63 2.26
CA CYS A 154 -23.47 13.71 1.77
C CYS A 154 -24.37 14.49 2.75
N LEU A 155 -24.26 14.21 4.05
CA LEU A 155 -25.02 14.95 5.06
C LEU A 155 -24.59 16.42 5.09
N GLN A 156 -23.30 16.70 5.03
CA GLN A 156 -22.79 18.08 5.01
C GLN A 156 -23.24 18.85 3.76
N ALA A 157 -23.31 18.20 2.60
CA ALA A 157 -23.83 18.81 1.37
C ALA A 157 -25.33 19.11 1.50
N PHE A 158 -26.10 18.19 2.09
CA PHE A 158 -27.53 18.39 2.35
C PHE A 158 -27.81 19.55 3.32
N GLU A 159 -27.05 19.63 4.42
CA GLU A 159 -27.17 20.73 5.39
C GLU A 159 -26.85 22.09 4.74
N LYS A 160 -25.82 22.15 3.89
CA LYS A 160 -25.46 23.36 3.13
C LYS A 160 -26.53 23.75 2.12
N PHE A 161 -27.16 22.79 1.46
CA PHE A 161 -28.21 23.05 0.47
C PHE A 161 -29.50 23.56 1.12
N THR A 162 -29.91 22.94 2.24
CA THR A 162 -31.16 23.28 2.93
C THR A 162 -31.01 24.45 3.90
N ASN A 163 -29.77 24.83 4.25
CA ASN A 163 -29.42 25.77 5.32
C ASN A 163 -30.09 25.42 6.67
N LYS A 164 -30.45 24.15 6.88
CA LYS A 164 -31.13 23.66 8.09
C LYS A 164 -30.61 22.28 8.48
N LYS A 165 -30.30 22.09 9.77
CA LYS A 165 -29.97 20.76 10.33
C LYS A 165 -31.24 19.92 10.51
N THR A 166 -31.65 19.25 9.43
CA THR A 166 -32.85 18.41 9.38
C THR A 166 -32.54 17.05 8.77
N CYS A 167 -33.04 15.96 9.37
CA CYS A 167 -32.72 14.63 8.86
C CYS A 167 -33.37 14.41 7.48
N PRO A 168 -32.64 13.98 6.44
CA PRO A 168 -33.20 13.73 5.11
C PRO A 168 -34.31 12.68 5.09
N LEU A 169 -34.30 11.72 6.03
CA LEU A 169 -35.27 10.62 6.08
C LEU A 169 -36.49 10.96 6.95
N CYS A 170 -36.26 11.31 8.22
CA CYS A 170 -37.36 11.50 9.18
C CYS A 170 -37.68 12.96 9.50
N ARG A 171 -37.01 13.92 8.85
CA ARG A 171 -37.22 15.38 9.01
C ARG A 171 -37.11 15.89 10.46
N LYS A 172 -36.46 15.13 11.35
CA LYS A 172 -36.20 15.56 12.73
C LYS A 172 -35.21 16.72 12.71
N ASN A 173 -35.58 17.81 13.37
CA ASN A 173 -34.75 19.00 13.49
C ASN A 173 -33.74 18.86 14.64
N GLN A 174 -32.63 19.60 14.58
CA GLN A 174 -31.66 19.74 15.68
C GLN A 174 -31.15 18.38 16.22
N TYR A 175 -30.79 17.48 15.31
CA TYR A 175 -30.17 16.21 15.69
C TYR A 175 -28.73 16.41 16.18
N GLN A 176 -28.22 15.39 16.85
CA GLN A 176 -26.78 15.26 17.13
C GLN A 176 -26.16 14.23 16.18
N THR A 177 -24.86 14.35 15.93
CA THR A 177 -24.09 13.59 14.94
C THR A 177 -22.86 12.94 15.58
N ARG A 178 -22.67 11.66 15.30
CA ARG A 178 -21.52 10.86 15.75
C ARG A 178 -20.89 10.17 14.54
N VAL A 179 -19.56 10.24 14.40
CA VAL A 179 -18.85 9.48 13.36
C VAL A 179 -18.83 8.01 13.74
N ILE A 180 -19.21 7.15 12.80
CA ILE A 180 -19.16 5.69 12.93
C ILE A 180 -18.32 5.08 11.80
N HIS A 181 -17.85 3.85 12.03
CA HIS A 181 -17.03 3.10 11.07
C HIS A 181 -17.62 1.72 10.72
N ASP A 182 -18.89 1.47 11.06
CA ASP A 182 -19.53 0.17 10.90
C ASP A 182 -19.57 -0.30 9.44
N GLY A 183 -19.94 0.57 8.49
CA GLY A 183 -19.91 0.21 7.07
C GLY A 183 -18.50 -0.07 6.54
N ALA A 184 -17.47 0.60 7.08
CA ALA A 184 -16.08 0.31 6.73
C ALA A 184 -15.63 -1.05 7.26
N ARG A 185 -16.05 -1.41 8.47
CA ARG A 185 -15.83 -2.76 9.03
C ARG A 185 -16.51 -3.83 8.18
N LEU A 186 -17.77 -3.63 7.80
CA LEU A 186 -18.51 -4.53 6.93
C LEU A 186 -17.84 -4.67 5.55
N PHE A 187 -17.38 -3.57 4.97
CA PHE A 187 -16.67 -3.56 3.68
C PHE A 187 -15.34 -4.33 3.76
N LYS A 188 -14.56 -4.13 4.83
CA LYS A 188 -13.33 -4.91 5.08
C LYS A 188 -13.62 -6.42 5.15
N ILE A 189 -14.70 -6.81 5.84
CA ILE A 189 -15.13 -8.22 5.92
C ILE A 189 -15.49 -8.75 4.53
N LYS A 190 -16.32 -8.04 3.76
CA LYS A 190 -16.66 -8.42 2.37
C LYS A 190 -15.41 -8.62 1.52
N CYS A 191 -14.46 -7.68 1.58
CA CYS A 191 -13.20 -7.76 0.85
C CYS A 191 -12.37 -8.97 1.27
N ALA A 192 -12.22 -9.20 2.58
CA ALA A 192 -11.49 -10.34 3.13
C ALA A 192 -12.10 -11.67 2.64
N THR A 193 -13.42 -11.81 2.68
CA THR A 193 -14.11 -13.01 2.18
C THR A 193 -13.83 -13.25 0.69
N ARG A 194 -13.85 -12.21 -0.14
CA ARG A 194 -13.54 -12.32 -1.58
C ARG A 194 -12.11 -12.76 -1.82
N VAL A 195 -11.14 -12.14 -1.14
CA VAL A 195 -9.72 -12.50 -1.26
C VAL A 195 -9.50 -13.95 -0.83
N GLN A 196 -10.06 -14.34 0.31
CA GLN A 196 -9.96 -15.71 0.82
C GLN A 196 -10.60 -16.73 -0.13
N ALA A 197 -11.77 -16.43 -0.72
CA ALA A 197 -12.42 -17.30 -1.69
C ALA A 197 -11.58 -17.46 -2.96
N CYS A 198 -11.03 -16.36 -3.50
CA CYS A 198 -10.14 -16.38 -4.65
C CYS A 198 -8.88 -17.21 -4.38
N TRP A 199 -8.27 -17.04 -3.20
CA TRP A 199 -7.09 -17.80 -2.80
C TRP A 199 -7.38 -19.30 -2.67
N ARG A 200 -8.44 -19.67 -1.94
CA ARG A 200 -8.87 -21.07 -1.79
C ARG A 200 -9.11 -21.71 -3.16
N ALA A 201 -9.78 -20.99 -4.07
CA ALA A 201 -10.03 -21.46 -5.43
C ALA A 201 -8.73 -21.58 -6.25
N HIS A 202 -7.77 -20.67 -6.09
CA HIS A 202 -6.46 -20.76 -6.72
C HIS A 202 -5.68 -22.01 -6.26
N VAL A 203 -5.64 -22.27 -4.96
CA VAL A 203 -4.98 -23.46 -4.39
C VAL A 203 -5.56 -24.74 -4.97
N VAL A 204 -6.89 -24.88 -4.99
CA VAL A 204 -7.57 -26.05 -5.56
C VAL A 204 -7.32 -26.19 -7.05
N ARG A 205 -7.38 -25.09 -7.82
CA ARG A 205 -7.09 -25.13 -9.27
C ARG A 205 -5.65 -25.54 -9.56
N LYS A 206 -4.68 -25.04 -8.80
CA LYS A 206 -3.26 -25.42 -8.93
C LYS A 206 -3.06 -26.91 -8.64
N TRP A 207 -3.62 -27.39 -7.52
CA TRP A 207 -3.59 -28.81 -7.17
C TRP A 207 -4.26 -29.68 -8.24
N TYR A 208 -5.43 -29.28 -8.75
CA TYR A 208 -6.15 -30.02 -9.79
C TYR A 208 -5.41 -30.01 -11.13
N GLN A 209 -4.74 -28.92 -11.49
CA GLN A 209 -3.86 -28.88 -12.67
C GLN A 209 -2.70 -29.88 -12.54
N ASP A 210 -2.05 -29.94 -11.38
CA ASP A 210 -0.98 -30.90 -11.13
C ASP A 210 -1.48 -32.36 -11.15
N LEU A 211 -2.67 -32.60 -10.59
CA LEU A 211 -3.32 -33.91 -10.65
C LEU A 211 -3.60 -34.33 -12.09
N ARG A 212 -4.18 -33.43 -12.92
CA ARG A 212 -4.48 -33.68 -14.33
C ARG A 212 -3.23 -33.96 -15.18
N ARG A 213 -2.06 -33.46 -14.76
CA ARG A 213 -0.77 -33.74 -15.44
C ARG A 213 -0.20 -35.12 -15.09
N LYS A 214 -0.54 -35.67 -13.91
CA LYS A 214 0.06 -36.90 -13.37
C LYS A 214 -0.85 -38.12 -13.47
N VAL A 215 -2.15 -37.93 -13.30
CA VAL A 215 -3.12 -39.02 -13.20
C VAL A 215 -3.90 -39.15 -14.51
N PRO A 216 -3.89 -40.33 -15.16
CA PRO A 216 -4.69 -40.57 -16.35
C PRO A 216 -6.20 -40.43 -16.06
N PRO A 217 -6.96 -39.71 -16.91
CA PRO A 217 -8.42 -39.63 -16.80
C PRO A 217 -9.11 -41.00 -16.95
N THR A 218 -10.28 -41.17 -16.32
CA THR A 218 -11.10 -42.39 -16.43
C THR A 218 -11.75 -42.51 -17.81
N ASP A 219 -12.19 -41.39 -18.39
CA ASP A 219 -12.86 -41.38 -19.70
C ASP A 219 -11.91 -41.81 -20.82
N ALA A 220 -12.32 -42.79 -21.63
CA ALA A 220 -11.49 -43.37 -22.68
C ALA A 220 -10.93 -42.34 -23.67
N LYS A 221 -11.75 -41.35 -24.09
CA LYS A 221 -11.33 -40.29 -25.03
C LYS A 221 -10.29 -39.35 -24.43
N LEU A 222 -10.47 -38.95 -23.17
CA LEU A 222 -9.53 -38.05 -22.47
C LEU A 222 -8.24 -38.79 -22.09
N ARG A 223 -8.36 -40.07 -21.73
CA ARG A 223 -7.22 -40.95 -21.47
C ARG A 223 -6.33 -41.10 -22.70
N ARG A 224 -6.91 -41.29 -23.89
CA ARG A 224 -6.14 -41.34 -25.15
C ARG A 224 -5.34 -40.05 -25.37
N LYS A 225 -5.98 -38.89 -25.25
CA LYS A 225 -5.31 -37.58 -25.39
C LYS A 225 -4.20 -37.38 -24.35
N PHE A 226 -4.44 -37.77 -23.10
CA PHE A 226 -3.46 -37.69 -22.03
C PHE A 226 -2.18 -38.48 -22.37
N PHE A 227 -2.32 -39.73 -22.83
CA PHE A 227 -1.15 -40.54 -23.21
C PHE A 227 -0.49 -40.07 -24.49
N GLU A 228 -1.26 -39.55 -25.45
CA GLU A 228 -0.74 -38.94 -26.67
C GLU A 228 0.16 -37.73 -26.33
N GLU A 229 -0.33 -36.79 -25.52
CA GLU A 229 0.46 -35.65 -25.05
C GLU A 229 1.72 -36.12 -24.29
N LYS A 230 1.60 -37.10 -23.40
CA LYS A 230 2.75 -37.64 -22.65
C LYS A 230 3.78 -38.31 -23.57
N PHE A 231 3.34 -39.03 -24.59
CA PHE A 231 4.23 -39.66 -25.56
C PHE A 231 4.94 -38.60 -26.42
N THR A 232 4.23 -37.54 -26.84
CA THR A 232 4.86 -36.42 -27.56
C THR A 232 5.91 -35.70 -26.70
N GLU A 233 5.65 -35.51 -25.40
CA GLU A 233 6.61 -34.93 -24.44
C GLU A 233 7.88 -35.79 -24.34
N ILE A 234 7.73 -37.12 -24.24
CA ILE A 234 8.86 -38.05 -24.18
C ILE A 234 9.64 -38.03 -25.50
N ASN A 235 8.95 -38.11 -26.64
CA ASN A 235 9.60 -38.06 -27.95
C ASN A 235 10.37 -36.76 -28.14
N HIS A 236 9.78 -35.62 -27.79
CA HIS A 236 10.47 -34.34 -27.88
C HIS A 236 11.71 -34.30 -26.98
N ARG A 237 11.62 -34.80 -25.74
CA ARG A 237 12.79 -34.89 -24.84
C ARG A 237 13.88 -35.78 -25.41
N ILE A 238 13.52 -36.91 -26.02
CA ILE A 238 14.45 -37.82 -26.67
C ILE A 238 15.10 -37.13 -27.88
N LEU A 239 14.32 -36.51 -28.75
CA LEU A 239 14.83 -35.77 -29.92
C LEU A 239 15.78 -34.65 -29.50
N CYS A 240 15.45 -33.88 -28.46
CA CYS A 240 16.35 -32.86 -27.93
C CYS A 240 17.59 -33.40 -27.22
N SER A 241 17.59 -34.68 -26.81
CA SER A 241 18.77 -35.31 -26.20
C SER A 241 19.77 -35.81 -27.24
N TYR A 242 19.32 -36.04 -28.48
CA TYR A 242 20.23 -36.34 -29.58
C TYR A 242 20.88 -35.04 -30.04
N ASN A 243 22.21 -35.04 -30.13
CA ASN A 243 22.93 -33.95 -30.76
C ASN A 243 22.70 -34.03 -32.27
N THR A 244 21.73 -33.25 -32.74
CA THR A 244 21.38 -33.14 -34.17
C THR A 244 21.94 -31.86 -34.77
N ASP A 245 22.98 -31.27 -34.15
CA ASP A 245 23.65 -30.09 -34.66
C ASP A 245 24.58 -30.48 -35.83
N ILE A 246 23.94 -30.80 -36.95
CA ILE A 246 24.59 -31.13 -38.21
C ILE A 246 25.34 -29.88 -38.74
N GLU A 247 24.89 -28.69 -38.35
CA GLU A 247 25.54 -27.42 -38.71
C GLU A 247 26.93 -27.30 -38.07
N ASP A 248 27.10 -27.71 -36.81
CA ASP A 248 28.41 -27.75 -36.17
C ASP A 248 29.36 -28.73 -36.90
N LEU A 249 28.85 -29.90 -37.30
CA LEU A 249 29.62 -30.86 -38.09
C LEU A 249 30.01 -30.30 -39.48
N PHE A 250 29.10 -29.61 -40.16
CA PHE A 250 29.40 -28.98 -41.44
C PHE A 250 30.39 -27.82 -41.30
N TRP A 251 30.28 -27.05 -40.22
CA TRP A 251 31.25 -26.00 -39.91
C TRP A 251 32.65 -26.56 -39.68
N GLU A 252 32.76 -27.69 -38.96
CA GLU A 252 34.05 -28.38 -38.78
C GLU A 252 34.65 -28.87 -40.11
N ILE A 253 33.82 -29.42 -41.01
CA ILE A 253 34.25 -29.86 -42.34
C ILE A 253 34.73 -28.67 -43.17
N ASP A 254 33.95 -27.59 -43.23
CA ASP A 254 34.32 -26.39 -43.98
C ASP A 254 35.59 -25.73 -43.43
N HIS A 255 35.76 -25.72 -42.11
CA HIS A 255 36.97 -25.24 -41.45
C HIS A 255 38.19 -26.10 -41.82
N CYS A 256 38.05 -27.43 -41.83
CA CYS A 256 39.09 -28.35 -42.29
C CYS A 256 39.42 -28.14 -43.77
N LEU A 257 38.42 -27.90 -44.62
CA LEU A 257 38.67 -27.65 -46.05
C LEU A 257 39.37 -26.30 -46.26
N ALA A 258 38.97 -25.26 -45.53
CA ALA A 258 39.60 -23.94 -45.61
C ALA A 258 41.07 -23.97 -45.16
N THR A 259 41.37 -24.69 -44.07
CA THR A 259 42.75 -24.86 -43.59
C THR A 259 43.60 -25.65 -44.60
N ASN A 260 43.08 -26.75 -45.16
CA ASN A 260 43.79 -27.50 -46.21
C ASN A 260 44.04 -26.65 -47.46
N ARG A 261 43.06 -25.88 -47.91
CA ARG A 261 43.21 -24.95 -49.04
C ARG A 261 44.27 -23.89 -48.76
N SER A 262 44.29 -23.33 -47.55
CA SER A 262 45.31 -22.35 -47.13
C SER A 262 46.71 -22.95 -47.14
N VAL A 263 46.90 -24.18 -46.65
CA VAL A 263 48.19 -24.88 -46.70
C VAL A 263 48.61 -25.15 -48.16
N LEU A 264 47.70 -25.59 -49.01
CA LEU A 264 47.98 -25.79 -50.44
C LEU A 264 48.37 -24.48 -51.12
N GLN A 265 47.66 -23.39 -50.85
CA GLN A 265 47.98 -22.07 -51.38
C GLN A 265 49.33 -21.58 -50.87
N GLN A 266 49.66 -21.78 -49.60
CA GLN A 266 50.99 -21.44 -49.08
C GLN A 266 52.10 -22.28 -49.72
N LEU A 267 51.84 -23.55 -50.03
CA LEU A 267 52.78 -24.39 -50.76
C LEU A 267 52.92 -23.93 -52.20
N GLU A 268 51.83 -23.53 -52.85
CA GLU A 268 51.84 -22.95 -54.20
C GLU A 268 52.55 -21.60 -54.22
N ASP A 269 52.36 -20.73 -53.23
CA ASP A 269 53.11 -19.47 -53.11
C ASP A 269 54.60 -19.70 -52.84
N ARG A 270 54.94 -20.78 -52.09
CA ARG A 270 56.32 -21.09 -51.69
C ARG A 270 57.09 -21.89 -52.74
N CYS A 271 56.42 -22.76 -53.48
CA CYS A 271 56.99 -23.70 -54.45
C CYS A 271 56.53 -23.46 -55.91
N GLY A 272 55.43 -22.75 -56.12
CA GLY A 272 54.85 -22.40 -57.42
C GLY A 272 55.36 -21.08 -58.00
N ARG A 273 56.55 -20.64 -57.59
CA ARG A 273 57.34 -19.79 -58.49
C ARG A 273 57.60 -20.63 -59.74
N GLU A 274 56.95 -20.29 -60.85
CA GLU A 274 57.38 -20.78 -62.16
C GLU A 274 58.87 -20.44 -62.29
N LEU A 275 59.71 -21.46 -62.30
CA LEU A 275 61.15 -21.30 -62.46
C LEU A 275 61.39 -20.62 -63.81
N THR A 276 61.82 -19.37 -63.78
CA THR A 276 62.20 -18.60 -64.96
C THR A 276 63.35 -19.29 -65.70
N GLU A 277 63.47 -19.11 -67.02
CA GLU A 277 64.53 -19.73 -67.84
C GLU A 277 65.93 -19.47 -67.25
N ASP A 278 66.15 -18.25 -66.73
CA ASP A 278 67.38 -17.84 -66.04
C ASP A 278 67.67 -18.61 -64.73
N ASP A 279 66.64 -19.06 -64.01
CA ASP A 279 66.80 -19.85 -62.79
C ASP A 279 67.15 -21.30 -63.12
N TRP A 280 66.62 -21.84 -64.23
CA TRP A 280 67.05 -23.12 -64.77
C TRP A 280 68.50 -23.09 -65.27
N GLU A 281 68.93 -22.00 -65.93
CA GLU A 281 70.34 -21.81 -66.31
C GLU A 281 71.27 -21.76 -65.09
N LYS A 282 70.89 -21.06 -64.00
CA LYS A 282 71.68 -21.04 -62.76
C LYS A 282 71.78 -22.41 -62.08
N ILE A 283 70.71 -23.20 -62.11
CA ILE A 283 70.70 -24.57 -61.60
C ILE A 283 71.58 -25.48 -62.48
N GLN A 284 71.66 -25.23 -63.80
CA GLN A 284 72.56 -25.94 -64.72
C GLN A 284 74.04 -25.52 -64.60
N ILE A 285 74.34 -24.27 -64.24
CA ILE A 285 75.72 -23.77 -64.07
C ILE A 285 76.29 -24.11 -62.68
N GLN A 286 75.43 -24.30 -61.67
CA GLN A 286 75.85 -24.72 -60.32
C GLN A 286 76.77 -25.96 -60.27
N PRO A 287 76.49 -27.07 -60.98
CA PRO A 287 77.41 -28.20 -61.03
C PRO A 287 78.72 -27.89 -61.77
N ALA A 288 78.73 -26.99 -62.77
CA ALA A 288 79.94 -26.61 -63.50
C ALA A 288 80.90 -25.75 -62.66
N SER A 289 80.36 -24.83 -61.85
CA SER A 289 81.17 -23.98 -60.94
C SER A 289 81.76 -24.74 -59.75
N LEU A 290 81.05 -25.77 -59.25
CA LEU A 290 81.55 -26.67 -58.21
C LEU A 290 82.62 -27.64 -58.75
N LEU A 291 82.51 -28.07 -60.02
CA LEU A 291 83.55 -28.84 -60.70
C LEU A 291 84.81 -28.01 -60.99
N ALA A 292 84.67 -26.73 -61.36
CA ALA A 292 85.82 -25.83 -61.57
C ALA A 292 86.60 -25.55 -60.25
N ARG A 293 85.89 -25.32 -59.13
CA ARG A 293 86.52 -25.20 -57.79
C ARG A 293 87.19 -26.48 -57.30
N SER A 294 86.72 -27.64 -57.75
CA SER A 294 87.35 -28.93 -57.43
C SER A 294 88.58 -29.23 -58.29
N LEU A 295 88.72 -28.60 -59.47
CA LEU A 295 89.86 -28.75 -60.38
C LEU A 295 91.00 -27.75 -60.06
N GLU A 296 90.70 -26.53 -59.61
CA GLU A 296 91.71 -25.57 -59.15
C GLU A 296 92.40 -26.05 -57.85
N SER A 297 91.64 -26.62 -56.90
CA SER A 297 92.21 -27.15 -55.65
C SER A 297 93.10 -28.40 -55.83
N THR A 298 92.90 -29.17 -56.92
CA THR A 298 93.71 -30.38 -57.20
C THR A 298 94.99 -30.10 -57.99
N THR A 299 95.12 -28.93 -58.65
CA THR A 299 96.34 -28.54 -59.39
C THR A 299 97.37 -27.83 -58.51
N GLU A 300 96.95 -27.08 -57.48
CA GLU A 300 97.87 -26.47 -56.49
C GLU A 300 98.49 -27.50 -55.53
N GLN A 301 97.82 -28.64 -55.27
CA GLN A 301 98.37 -29.72 -54.44
C GLN A 301 99.33 -30.68 -55.17
N LYS A 302 99.49 -30.55 -56.50
CA LYS A 302 100.43 -31.37 -57.30
C LYS A 302 101.73 -30.64 -57.67
N LYS A 303 101.98 -29.46 -57.06
CA LYS A 303 103.17 -28.61 -57.28
C LYS A 303 103.86 -28.15 -55.97
N ARG A 304 103.61 -28.81 -54.85
CA ARG A 304 104.34 -28.67 -53.57
C ARG A 304 104.56 -30.01 -52.91
#